data_AF-L2FDL8-F1
#
_entry.id   AF-L2FDL8-F1
#
_cell.length_a   1.000
_cell.length_b   1.000
_cell.length_c   1.000
_cell.angle_alpha   90.00
_cell.angle_beta   90.00
_cell.angle_gamma   90.00
#
_symmetry.space_group_name_H-M   'P 1'
#
loop_
_entity.id
_entity.type
_entity.pdbx_description
1 polymer ?
#
loop_
_entity_poly.entity_id
_entity_poly.type
_entity_poly.pdbx_seq_one_letter_code
_entity_poly.pdbx_strand_id
1 'polypeptide(L)'
;MRKVVPDENDKMVVTLGAGHNLGSTLTALSSLNLSFPVGRVSSIGLGGFLLGGGQGDLGGKLGFAMDNVLEYEIVLANGTITTACPTTNPDLYWALRGGGGNNFGIVTAFKLRAVPETPIWAATTRFADNQTAAVTEELDKLVTASSADPNVNFYTDYRIAPATGEFVYTVQQRYLNATASPAAYNGLNAVPYLSRTGNLTSPNFASDVAYGVRHIFVSLSWHSSPAMLQRAASIFKTEALKVQNVSGLTAGMDSQPITLSALRIAKERGGNALGLSGDKAILENLITIAWANATDDAATYAFADAWLAKTEAASRELGVFVPYRYMNHAFRSRQDVLGSYGEENLARLRTVQRAVDPAAHLRAILSTNTTLTNVLARAAALNLPNWYLAAGAVSQTIWNHMSGLPPATGIHDYDLVYFDDTDLSWEAEDAAIQRGRALFADIPAEVEIRNQARVHLWYEAKFGAPCPRHESVEAGIDSWIATSAMIGVRVEADGEWRVYAPRGLSDFFNMVVRPNPQIGVREKYEEKARRWLGIWKELTVMPWVEKEEPLKLVS
;
A
#
# COMPACT_ATOMS: atom_id res chain seq x y z
N MET A 1 -3.09 -9.95 -16.07
CA MET A 1 -3.40 -8.82 -15.15
C MET A 1 -3.94 -7.55 -15.83
N ARG A 2 -4.07 -7.49 -17.18
CA ARG A 2 -4.71 -6.35 -17.91
C ARG A 2 -5.96 -6.81 -18.68
N LYS A 3 -6.87 -7.48 -17.97
CA LYS A 3 -8.15 -7.94 -18.54
C LYS A 3 -9.11 -6.76 -18.64
N VAL A 4 -9.91 -6.71 -19.70
CA VAL A 4 -11.02 -5.77 -19.88
C VAL A 4 -12.23 -6.61 -20.24
N VAL A 5 -13.23 -6.65 -19.34
CA VAL A 5 -14.41 -7.49 -19.51
C VAL A 5 -15.65 -6.62 -19.24
N PRO A 6 -16.37 -6.18 -20.29
CA PRO A 6 -17.68 -5.55 -20.14
C PRO A 6 -18.67 -6.51 -19.45
N ASP A 7 -19.55 -6.00 -18.62
CA ASP A 7 -20.63 -6.80 -18.04
C ASP A 7 -21.68 -7.15 -19.11
N GLU A 8 -22.17 -8.39 -19.09
CA GLU A 8 -23.11 -8.89 -20.09
C GLU A 8 -24.49 -8.22 -20.01
N ASN A 9 -24.88 -7.76 -18.82
CA ASN A 9 -26.21 -7.23 -18.53
C ASN A 9 -26.24 -5.70 -18.46
N ASP A 10 -25.11 -5.05 -18.14
CA ASP A 10 -25.00 -3.59 -18.08
C ASP A 10 -23.73 -3.09 -18.78
N LYS A 11 -23.91 -2.47 -19.96
CA LYS A 11 -22.80 -1.92 -20.76
C LYS A 11 -22.06 -0.76 -20.07
N MET A 12 -22.59 -0.19 -18.99
CA MET A 12 -21.91 0.82 -18.18
C MET A 12 -21.05 0.21 -17.07
N VAL A 13 -20.99 -1.12 -16.98
CA VAL A 13 -20.17 -1.83 -16.00
C VAL A 13 -19.05 -2.57 -16.71
N VAL A 14 -17.82 -2.38 -16.23
CA VAL A 14 -16.62 -2.98 -16.82
C VAL A 14 -15.71 -3.50 -15.73
N THR A 15 -15.23 -4.74 -15.89
CA THR A 15 -14.19 -5.31 -15.04
C THR A 15 -12.81 -5.05 -15.65
N LEU A 16 -11.94 -4.40 -14.90
CA LEU A 16 -10.55 -4.13 -15.28
C LEU A 16 -9.58 -4.89 -14.37
N GLY A 17 -8.55 -5.49 -14.95
CA GLY A 17 -7.46 -6.09 -14.18
C GLY A 17 -6.58 -5.04 -13.50
N ALA A 18 -6.05 -5.35 -12.31
CA ALA A 18 -5.29 -4.39 -11.52
C ALA A 18 -3.92 -3.98 -12.12
N GLY A 19 -3.43 -4.72 -13.12
CA GLY A 19 -2.17 -4.43 -13.81
C GLY A 19 -2.25 -3.35 -14.89
N HIS A 20 -3.42 -2.73 -15.10
CA HIS A 20 -3.53 -1.55 -15.96
C HIS A 20 -2.81 -0.34 -15.33
N ASN A 21 -2.25 0.52 -16.18
CA ASN A 21 -2.00 1.92 -15.84
C ASN A 21 -3.15 2.80 -16.37
N LEU A 22 -3.25 4.05 -15.91
CA LEU A 22 -4.35 4.94 -16.28
C LEU A 22 -4.47 5.17 -17.78
N GLY A 23 -3.35 5.25 -18.52
CA GLY A 23 -3.35 5.37 -19.98
C GLY A 23 -4.01 4.17 -20.64
N SER A 24 -3.57 2.95 -20.30
CA SER A 24 -4.17 1.71 -20.82
C SER A 24 -5.62 1.51 -20.36
N THR A 25 -5.99 1.99 -19.17
CA THR A 25 -7.37 2.02 -18.69
C THR A 25 -8.23 2.92 -19.58
N LEU A 26 -7.78 4.14 -19.86
CA LEU A 26 -8.51 5.08 -20.72
C LEU A 26 -8.64 4.56 -22.15
N THR A 27 -7.57 4.00 -22.73
CA THR A 27 -7.64 3.37 -24.07
C THR A 27 -8.68 2.25 -24.11
N ALA A 28 -8.71 1.40 -23.07
CA ALA A 28 -9.70 0.32 -22.97
C ALA A 28 -11.13 0.87 -22.90
N LEU A 29 -11.40 1.84 -22.03
CA LEU A 29 -12.72 2.42 -21.86
C LEU A 29 -13.20 3.20 -23.10
N SER A 30 -12.32 3.98 -23.74
CA SER A 30 -12.68 4.68 -24.99
C SER A 30 -13.04 3.72 -26.12
N SER A 31 -12.43 2.54 -26.20
CA SER A 31 -12.83 1.52 -27.19
C SER A 31 -14.27 1.01 -27.01
N LEU A 32 -14.85 1.25 -25.84
CA LEU A 32 -16.23 0.92 -25.47
C LEU A 32 -17.15 2.17 -25.46
N ASN A 33 -16.66 3.35 -25.87
CA ASN A 33 -17.32 4.66 -25.71
C ASN A 33 -17.65 5.01 -24.25
N LEU A 34 -16.78 4.61 -23.32
CA LEU A 34 -16.94 4.81 -21.89
C LEU A 34 -15.85 5.72 -21.31
N SER A 35 -16.16 6.35 -20.20
CA SER A 35 -15.26 7.17 -19.39
C SER A 35 -15.41 6.82 -17.91
N PHE A 36 -14.38 7.15 -17.14
CA PHE A 36 -14.28 6.86 -15.72
C PHE A 36 -13.44 7.95 -15.03
N PRO A 37 -13.68 8.29 -13.75
CA PRO A 37 -12.84 9.25 -13.05
C PRO A 37 -11.41 8.72 -12.93
N VAL A 38 -10.46 9.32 -13.66
CA VAL A 38 -9.04 8.97 -13.60
C VAL A 38 -8.16 10.17 -13.31
N GLY A 39 -6.94 9.90 -12.85
CA GLY A 39 -5.86 10.88 -12.78
C GLY A 39 -5.30 11.24 -14.16
N ARG A 40 -4.45 12.27 -14.18
CA ARG A 40 -4.01 12.94 -15.43
C ARG A 40 -2.64 12.46 -15.94
N VAL A 41 -2.02 11.50 -15.25
CA VAL A 41 -0.73 10.90 -15.61
C VAL A 41 -0.96 9.46 -16.05
N SER A 42 -0.68 9.17 -17.31
CA SER A 42 -0.98 7.90 -18.00
C SER A 42 -0.32 6.70 -17.32
N SER A 43 0.84 6.93 -16.73
CA SER A 43 1.75 5.89 -16.30
C SER A 43 1.51 5.43 -14.86
N ILE A 44 0.63 6.12 -14.12
CA ILE A 44 0.15 5.72 -12.79
C ILE A 44 -0.57 4.36 -12.88
N GLY A 45 -0.24 3.42 -12.00
CA GLY A 45 -0.94 2.14 -11.89
C GLY A 45 -2.38 2.30 -11.38
N LEU A 46 -3.34 1.66 -12.04
CA LEU A 46 -4.76 1.70 -11.70
C LEU A 46 -5.02 1.26 -10.26
N GLY A 47 -4.34 0.19 -9.82
CA GLY A 47 -4.55 -0.38 -8.49
C GLY A 47 -4.22 0.61 -7.37
N GLY A 48 -3.02 1.20 -7.39
CA GLY A 48 -2.64 2.21 -6.41
C GLY A 48 -3.54 3.44 -6.45
N PHE A 49 -3.89 3.91 -7.65
CA PHE A 49 -4.78 5.06 -7.83
C PHE A 49 -6.14 4.87 -7.15
N LEU A 50 -6.82 3.74 -7.43
CA LEU A 50 -8.13 3.45 -6.86
C LEU A 50 -8.07 3.22 -5.35
N LEU A 51 -7.07 2.48 -4.86
CA LEU A 51 -7.00 2.09 -3.46
C LEU A 51 -6.62 3.25 -2.52
N GLY A 52 -5.99 4.30 -3.05
CA GLY A 52 -5.74 5.56 -2.34
C GLY A 52 -6.83 6.62 -2.52
N GLY A 53 -7.91 6.33 -3.27
CA GLY A 53 -9.05 7.22 -3.49
C GLY A 53 -9.31 7.54 -4.95
N GLY A 54 -8.33 8.18 -5.59
CA GLY A 54 -8.37 8.51 -7.00
C GLY A 54 -9.18 9.77 -7.32
N GLN A 55 -8.54 10.92 -7.18
CA GLN A 55 -9.09 12.22 -7.58
C GLN A 55 -8.83 12.49 -9.07
N GLY A 56 -9.84 13.01 -9.77
CA GLY A 56 -9.81 13.25 -11.22
C GLY A 56 -10.82 14.30 -11.68
N ASP A 57 -10.79 14.63 -12.98
CA ASP A 57 -11.60 15.71 -13.55
C ASP A 57 -13.11 15.48 -13.34
N LEU A 58 -13.56 14.23 -13.40
CA LEU A 58 -14.98 13.88 -13.26
C LEU A 58 -15.49 13.86 -11.81
N GLY A 59 -14.66 14.22 -10.83
CA GLY A 59 -14.98 14.11 -9.41
C GLY A 59 -16.25 14.85 -9.00
N GLY A 60 -16.51 16.01 -9.59
CA GLY A 60 -17.73 16.79 -9.33
C GLY A 60 -19.02 16.05 -9.67
N LYS A 61 -19.00 15.15 -10.67
CA LYS A 61 -20.18 14.37 -11.09
C LYS A 61 -20.23 12.97 -10.52
N LEU A 62 -19.08 12.37 -10.24
CA LEU A 62 -18.97 10.94 -9.98
C LEU A 62 -18.34 10.60 -8.63
N GLY A 63 -17.91 11.60 -7.84
CA GLY A 63 -17.14 11.37 -6.62
C GLY A 63 -15.71 10.94 -6.93
N PHE A 64 -15.02 10.39 -5.92
CA PHE A 64 -13.70 9.80 -6.15
C PHE A 64 -13.81 8.57 -7.06
N ALA A 65 -12.72 8.22 -7.73
CA ALA A 65 -12.66 7.04 -8.59
C ALA A 65 -13.04 5.77 -7.82
N MET A 66 -12.56 5.62 -6.58
CA MET A 66 -12.93 4.50 -5.70
C MET A 66 -14.43 4.39 -5.40
N ASP A 67 -15.16 5.52 -5.40
CA ASP A 67 -16.60 5.53 -5.15
C ASP A 67 -17.38 4.94 -6.33
N ASN A 68 -16.72 4.72 -7.47
CA ASN A 68 -17.25 4.09 -8.66
C ASN A 68 -16.83 2.61 -8.79
N VAL A 69 -16.09 2.07 -7.81
CA VAL A 69 -15.76 0.64 -7.74
C VAL A 69 -16.89 -0.12 -7.05
N LEU A 70 -17.53 -1.03 -7.77
CA LEU A 70 -18.62 -1.87 -7.28
C LEU A 70 -18.07 -3.06 -6.48
N GLU A 71 -16.99 -3.67 -6.99
CA GLU A 71 -16.40 -4.88 -6.42
C GLU A 71 -14.87 -4.90 -6.60
N TYR A 72 -14.18 -5.44 -5.62
CA TYR A 72 -12.75 -5.74 -5.68
C TYR A 72 -12.54 -7.25 -5.63
N GLU A 73 -11.86 -7.83 -6.62
CA GLU A 73 -11.31 -9.19 -6.55
C GLU A 73 -9.98 -9.09 -5.81
N ILE A 74 -9.83 -9.80 -4.69
CA ILE A 74 -8.67 -9.69 -3.81
C ILE A 74 -8.17 -11.07 -3.36
N VAL A 75 -6.85 -11.24 -3.41
CA VAL A 75 -6.13 -12.37 -2.84
C VAL A 75 -5.70 -11.99 -1.43
N LEU A 76 -6.23 -12.68 -0.43
CA LEU A 76 -5.85 -12.50 0.96
C LEU A 76 -4.51 -13.18 1.25
N ALA A 77 -3.89 -12.85 2.38
CA ALA A 77 -2.59 -13.39 2.73
C ALA A 77 -2.54 -14.92 2.91
N ASN A 78 -3.68 -15.55 3.19
CA ASN A 78 -3.82 -16.99 3.26
C ASN A 78 -4.06 -17.66 1.89
N GLY A 79 -3.93 -16.92 0.79
CA GLY A 79 -4.14 -17.40 -0.58
C GLY A 79 -5.61 -17.44 -1.02
N THR A 80 -6.57 -17.17 -0.13
CA THR A 80 -7.99 -17.12 -0.49
C THR A 80 -8.24 -15.99 -1.49
N ILE A 81 -8.82 -16.32 -2.63
CA ILE A 81 -9.36 -15.35 -3.58
C ILE A 81 -10.81 -15.08 -3.19
N THR A 82 -11.13 -13.83 -2.88
CA THR A 82 -12.49 -13.42 -2.50
C THR A 82 -12.87 -12.10 -3.15
N THR A 83 -14.13 -11.73 -2.97
CA THR A 83 -14.67 -10.45 -3.44
C THR A 83 -14.97 -9.55 -2.25
N ALA A 84 -14.58 -8.29 -2.35
CA ALA A 84 -15.03 -7.24 -1.44
C ALA A 84 -16.03 -6.32 -2.15
N CYS A 85 -17.27 -6.32 -1.67
CA CYS A 85 -18.38 -5.49 -2.15
C CYS A 85 -19.35 -5.19 -0.99
N PRO A 86 -20.43 -4.39 -1.19
CA PRO A 86 -21.36 -4.05 -0.11
C PRO A 86 -22.03 -5.24 0.59
N THR A 87 -22.14 -6.39 -0.08
CA THR A 87 -22.80 -7.61 0.44
C THR A 87 -21.84 -8.72 0.82
N THR A 88 -20.57 -8.65 0.37
CA THR A 88 -19.55 -9.69 0.59
C THR A 88 -18.28 -9.01 1.09
N ASN A 89 -17.82 -9.34 2.30
CA ASN A 89 -16.70 -8.66 2.98
C ASN A 89 -16.85 -7.12 3.01
N PRO A 90 -17.96 -6.56 3.54
CA PRO A 90 -18.27 -5.13 3.47
C PRO A 90 -17.25 -4.23 4.20
N ASP A 91 -16.63 -4.71 5.27
CA ASP A 91 -15.59 -3.98 5.98
C ASP A 91 -14.29 -3.89 5.16
N LEU A 92 -13.93 -4.97 4.46
CA LEU A 92 -12.82 -4.97 3.50
C LEU A 92 -13.12 -4.04 2.32
N TYR A 93 -14.36 -4.05 1.82
CA TYR A 93 -14.81 -3.14 0.76
C TYR A 93 -14.70 -1.68 1.17
N TRP A 94 -15.06 -1.35 2.42
CA TRP A 94 -14.88 -0.01 2.97
C TRP A 94 -13.38 0.35 3.10
N ALA A 95 -12.54 -0.56 3.60
CA ALA A 95 -11.12 -0.30 3.82
C ALA A 95 -10.34 -0.12 2.51
N LEU A 96 -10.65 -0.88 1.45
CA LEU A 96 -10.03 -0.74 0.14
C LEU A 96 -10.37 0.59 -0.56
N ARG A 97 -11.43 1.27 -0.11
CA ARG A 97 -11.80 2.60 -0.59
C ARG A 97 -11.07 3.67 0.22
N GLY A 98 -9.80 3.91 -0.11
CA GLY A 98 -9.00 5.01 0.43
C GLY A 98 -8.06 4.63 1.59
N GLY A 99 -8.19 3.42 2.16
CA GLY A 99 -7.29 2.94 3.23
C GLY A 99 -5.93 2.43 2.73
N GLY A 100 -5.71 2.42 1.42
CA GLY A 100 -4.50 1.91 0.79
C GLY A 100 -4.51 0.39 0.59
N GLY A 101 -4.13 -0.05 -0.61
CA GLY A 101 -4.28 -1.44 -1.04
C GLY A 101 -3.31 -2.44 -0.42
N ASN A 102 -2.10 -1.99 -0.12
CA ASN A 102 -0.99 -2.87 0.24
C ASN A 102 -1.10 -3.48 1.65
N ASN A 103 -2.13 -3.12 2.42
CA ASN A 103 -2.29 -3.54 3.82
C ASN A 103 -3.31 -4.68 4.01
N PHE A 104 -4.12 -4.99 3.00
CA PHE A 104 -5.27 -5.90 3.15
C PHE A 104 -5.22 -7.15 2.26
N GLY A 105 -4.30 -7.20 1.29
CA GLY A 105 -4.17 -8.27 0.31
C GLY A 105 -3.72 -7.74 -1.04
N ILE A 106 -3.75 -8.59 -2.07
CA ILE A 106 -3.40 -8.21 -3.44
C ILE A 106 -4.70 -8.11 -4.25
N VAL A 107 -5.12 -6.89 -4.59
CA VAL A 107 -6.26 -6.69 -5.48
C VAL A 107 -5.85 -7.02 -6.91
N THR A 108 -6.61 -7.90 -7.56
CA THR A 108 -6.31 -8.43 -8.90
C THR A 108 -7.27 -7.91 -9.98
N ALA A 109 -8.47 -7.46 -9.60
CA ALA A 109 -9.43 -6.85 -10.51
C ALA A 109 -10.39 -5.88 -9.80
N PHE A 110 -10.93 -4.95 -10.58
CA PHE A 110 -11.93 -3.97 -10.17
C PHE A 110 -13.14 -4.07 -11.08
N LYS A 111 -14.34 -4.30 -10.53
CA LYS A 111 -15.61 -4.12 -11.25
C LYS A 111 -16.05 -2.67 -11.08
N LEU A 112 -16.07 -1.91 -12.15
CA LEU A 112 -16.25 -0.47 -12.14
C LEU A 112 -17.59 -0.08 -12.77
N ARG A 113 -18.21 0.96 -12.23
CA ARG A 113 -19.23 1.75 -12.92
C ARG A 113 -18.55 2.82 -13.77
N ALA A 114 -18.74 2.76 -15.07
CA ALA A 114 -18.33 3.77 -16.03
C ALA A 114 -19.52 4.66 -16.45
N VAL A 115 -19.25 5.66 -17.27
CA VAL A 115 -20.25 6.54 -17.89
C VAL A 115 -19.98 6.68 -19.39
N PRO A 116 -20.95 7.11 -20.21
CA PRO A 116 -20.67 7.43 -21.60
C PRO A 116 -19.56 8.48 -21.74
N GLU A 117 -18.63 8.25 -22.67
CA GLU A 117 -17.63 9.25 -23.03
C GLU A 117 -18.31 10.43 -23.72
N THR A 118 -18.43 11.55 -23.00
CA THR A 118 -19.07 12.78 -23.48
C THR A 118 -18.06 13.93 -23.50
N PRO A 119 -17.96 14.71 -24.59
CA PRO A 119 -17.01 15.81 -24.65
C PRO A 119 -17.20 16.81 -23.51
N ILE A 120 -16.08 17.27 -22.95
CA ILE A 120 -16.02 18.29 -21.91
C ILE A 120 -15.32 19.54 -22.46
N TRP A 121 -15.57 20.70 -21.89
CA TRP A 121 -14.76 21.88 -22.16
C TRP A 121 -13.52 21.88 -21.27
N ALA A 122 -12.36 22.01 -21.89
CA ALA A 122 -11.08 22.18 -21.22
C ALA A 122 -10.41 23.45 -21.72
N ALA A 123 -9.87 24.25 -20.80
CA ALA A 123 -9.04 25.40 -21.15
C ALA A 123 -7.85 25.52 -20.21
N THR A 124 -6.72 25.98 -20.74
CA THR A 124 -5.52 26.28 -19.97
C THR A 124 -5.23 27.77 -20.11
N THR A 125 -5.19 28.48 -18.99
CA THR A 125 -4.78 29.89 -18.94
C THR A 125 -3.51 30.04 -18.12
N ARG A 126 -2.51 30.72 -18.68
CA ARG A 126 -1.25 31.03 -18.01
C ARG A 126 -1.22 32.51 -17.67
N PHE A 127 -0.89 32.83 -16.43
CA PHE A 127 -0.84 34.17 -15.87
C PHE A 127 0.58 34.49 -15.43
N ALA A 128 0.97 35.75 -15.61
CA ALA A 128 2.22 36.26 -15.06
C ALA A 128 2.12 36.32 -13.52
N ASP A 129 3.25 36.23 -12.85
CA ASP A 129 3.34 36.24 -11.38
C ASP A 129 2.65 37.46 -10.73
N ASN A 130 2.68 38.63 -11.39
CA ASN A 130 2.05 39.85 -10.89
C ASN A 130 0.51 39.78 -10.85
N GLN A 131 -0.11 38.76 -11.45
CA GLN A 131 -1.55 38.52 -11.40
C GLN A 131 -1.97 37.55 -10.30
N THR A 132 -1.03 37.00 -9.52
CA THR A 132 -1.31 35.96 -8.51
C THR A 132 -2.45 36.37 -7.56
N ALA A 133 -2.47 37.62 -7.09
CA ALA A 133 -3.54 38.10 -6.22
C ALA A 133 -4.92 38.01 -6.88
N ALA A 134 -5.07 38.56 -8.10
CA ALA A 134 -6.32 38.52 -8.87
C ALA A 134 -6.74 37.08 -9.21
N VAL A 135 -5.79 36.21 -9.57
CA VAL A 135 -6.07 34.80 -9.85
C VAL A 135 -6.62 34.11 -8.59
N THR A 136 -5.96 34.26 -7.43
CA THR A 136 -6.39 33.60 -6.19
C THR A 136 -7.78 34.05 -5.70
N GLU A 137 -8.19 35.29 -5.95
CA GLU A 137 -9.55 35.75 -5.68
C GLU A 137 -10.58 35.03 -6.56
N GLU A 138 -10.27 34.83 -7.84
CA GLU A 138 -11.15 34.10 -8.76
C GLU A 138 -11.18 32.59 -8.47
N LEU A 139 -10.07 32.01 -7.98
CA LEU A 139 -10.05 30.60 -7.56
C LEU A 139 -11.01 30.34 -6.40
N ASP A 140 -11.09 31.25 -5.42
CA ASP A 140 -12.02 31.10 -4.29
C ASP A 140 -13.50 31.12 -4.75
N LYS A 141 -13.82 32.02 -5.70
CA LYS A 141 -15.13 32.06 -6.36
C LYS A 141 -15.40 30.77 -7.13
N LEU A 142 -14.40 30.21 -7.81
CA LEU A 142 -14.54 28.94 -8.53
C LEU A 142 -14.76 27.74 -7.60
N VAL A 143 -14.14 27.72 -6.42
CA VAL A 143 -14.44 26.69 -5.40
C VAL A 143 -15.91 26.78 -4.98
N THR A 144 -16.42 27.99 -4.77
CA THR A 144 -17.84 28.22 -4.48
C THR A 144 -18.73 27.78 -5.65
N ALA A 145 -18.37 28.14 -6.89
CA ALA A 145 -19.12 27.75 -8.09
C ALA A 145 -19.15 26.21 -8.29
N SER A 146 -18.04 25.51 -8.04
CA SER A 146 -17.96 24.04 -8.09
C SER A 146 -18.84 23.33 -7.07
N SER A 147 -19.20 24.04 -5.99
CA SER A 147 -20.11 23.55 -4.97
C SER A 147 -21.58 23.69 -5.41
N ALA A 148 -21.89 24.68 -6.24
CA ALA A 148 -23.22 24.93 -6.77
C ALA A 148 -23.50 24.17 -8.08
N ASP A 149 -22.49 24.00 -8.93
CA ASP A 149 -22.58 23.31 -10.20
C ASP A 149 -21.55 22.17 -10.28
N PRO A 150 -21.96 20.90 -10.29
CA PRO A 150 -21.06 19.75 -10.36
C PRO A 150 -20.31 19.64 -11.70
N ASN A 151 -20.64 20.47 -12.70
CA ASN A 151 -19.88 20.58 -13.94
C ASN A 151 -18.64 21.45 -13.79
N VAL A 152 -18.60 22.38 -12.83
CA VAL A 152 -17.46 23.29 -12.67
C VAL A 152 -16.36 22.58 -11.90
N ASN A 153 -15.20 22.44 -12.52
CA ASN A 153 -14.00 21.91 -11.90
C ASN A 153 -12.77 22.64 -12.43
N PHE A 154 -11.70 22.66 -11.65
CA PHE A 154 -10.44 23.24 -12.07
C PHE A 154 -9.29 22.61 -11.30
N TYR A 155 -8.08 22.84 -11.77
CA TYR A 155 -6.88 22.64 -10.98
C TYR A 155 -5.83 23.64 -11.41
N THR A 156 -4.86 23.88 -10.55
CA THR A 156 -3.85 24.91 -10.78
C THR A 156 -2.46 24.34 -10.66
N ASP A 157 -1.48 25.02 -11.27
CA ASP A 157 -0.05 24.78 -11.14
C ASP A 157 0.64 26.14 -11.03
N TYR A 158 1.20 26.45 -9.86
CA TYR A 158 2.04 27.64 -9.65
C TYR A 158 3.49 27.20 -9.58
N ARG A 159 4.28 27.56 -10.59
CA ARG A 159 5.55 26.90 -10.89
C ARG A 159 6.67 27.89 -11.16
N ILE A 160 7.89 27.53 -10.75
CA ILE A 160 9.12 28.20 -11.17
C ILE A 160 9.54 27.66 -12.56
N ALA A 161 9.68 28.56 -13.53
CA ALA A 161 10.20 28.24 -14.86
C ALA A 161 11.73 28.09 -14.78
N PRO A 162 12.30 26.89 -14.94
CA PRO A 162 13.73 26.67 -14.65
C PRO A 162 14.67 27.47 -15.56
N ALA A 163 14.22 27.77 -16.79
CA ALA A 163 15.02 28.50 -17.77
C ALA A 163 15.11 30.01 -17.50
N THR A 164 14.14 30.60 -16.80
CA THR A 164 14.07 32.05 -16.58
C THR A 164 14.07 32.45 -15.11
N GLY A 165 13.80 31.52 -14.19
CA GLY A 165 13.55 31.80 -12.78
C GLY A 165 12.22 32.51 -12.51
N GLU A 166 11.40 32.73 -13.54
CA GLU A 166 10.10 33.39 -13.40
C GLU A 166 9.03 32.44 -12.88
N PHE A 167 8.08 32.99 -12.14
CA PHE A 167 6.93 32.25 -11.67
C PHE A 167 5.75 32.42 -12.63
N VAL A 168 5.06 31.32 -12.92
CA VAL A 168 3.87 31.31 -13.77
C VAL A 168 2.75 30.61 -13.02
N TYR A 169 1.58 31.25 -12.98
CA TYR A 169 0.37 30.65 -12.44
C TYR A 169 -0.46 30.09 -13.59
N THR A 170 -0.69 28.79 -13.60
CA THR A 170 -1.48 28.12 -14.63
C THR A 170 -2.79 27.63 -14.03
N VAL A 171 -3.91 28.00 -14.64
CA VAL A 171 -5.24 27.49 -14.24
C VAL A 171 -5.81 26.66 -15.38
N GLN A 172 -6.20 25.44 -15.04
CA GLN A 172 -6.77 24.45 -15.94
C GLN A 172 -8.25 24.33 -15.62
N GLN A 173 -9.08 24.86 -16.52
CA GLN A 173 -10.53 24.82 -16.43
C GLN A 173 -11.04 23.47 -16.94
N ARG A 174 -12.03 22.91 -16.25
CA ARG A 174 -12.71 21.67 -16.62
C ARG A 174 -14.19 21.84 -16.41
N TYR A 175 -14.92 21.98 -17.51
CA TYR A 175 -16.37 21.98 -17.44
C TYR A 175 -16.91 20.68 -17.99
N LEU A 176 -17.55 19.89 -17.14
CA LEU A 176 -17.87 18.49 -17.41
C LEU A 176 -19.08 18.30 -18.33
N ASN A 177 -19.26 19.21 -19.29
CA ASN A 177 -20.29 19.19 -20.30
C ASN A 177 -19.75 19.86 -21.58
N ALA A 178 -20.40 19.61 -22.71
CA ALA A 178 -19.99 20.09 -24.04
C ALA A 178 -20.31 21.57 -24.29
N THR A 179 -20.30 22.41 -23.26
CA THR A 179 -20.54 23.86 -23.36
C THR A 179 -19.21 24.59 -23.51
N ALA A 180 -18.98 25.20 -24.67
CA ALA A 180 -17.80 26.03 -24.88
C ALA A 180 -17.87 27.32 -24.05
N SER A 181 -16.72 27.75 -23.54
CA SER A 181 -16.57 28.98 -22.72
C SER A 181 -17.65 29.20 -21.66
N PRO A 182 -17.81 28.30 -20.67
CA PRO A 182 -18.85 28.40 -19.65
C PRO A 182 -18.75 29.68 -18.82
N ALA A 183 -19.90 30.29 -18.53
CA ALA A 183 -19.98 31.55 -17.81
C ALA A 183 -19.34 31.53 -16.40
N ALA A 184 -19.28 30.35 -15.78
CA ALA A 184 -18.64 30.14 -14.48
C ALA A 184 -17.17 30.61 -14.44
N TYR A 185 -16.48 30.63 -15.59
CA TYR A 185 -15.07 31.05 -15.68
C TYR A 185 -14.89 32.51 -16.12
N ASN A 186 -15.96 33.28 -16.34
CA ASN A 186 -15.86 34.63 -16.91
C ASN A 186 -14.97 35.59 -16.09
N GLY A 187 -15.05 35.52 -14.76
CA GLY A 187 -14.23 36.36 -13.87
C GLY A 187 -12.73 36.06 -14.01
N LEU A 188 -12.34 34.79 -13.84
CA LEU A 188 -10.98 34.31 -14.14
C LEU A 188 -10.57 34.66 -15.58
N ASN A 189 -11.52 34.59 -16.51
CA ASN A 189 -11.24 34.81 -17.92
C ASN A 189 -10.89 36.26 -18.26
N ALA A 190 -11.30 37.21 -17.41
CA ALA A 190 -11.06 38.63 -17.54
C ALA A 190 -9.72 39.09 -16.93
N VAL A 191 -9.09 38.28 -16.07
CA VAL A 191 -7.76 38.57 -15.52
C VAL A 191 -6.73 38.60 -16.67
N PRO A 192 -5.86 39.63 -16.77
CA PRO A 192 -4.81 39.68 -17.79
C PRO A 192 -3.96 38.42 -17.82
N TYR A 193 -3.77 37.80 -18.97
CA TYR A 193 -3.08 36.52 -19.11
C TYR A 193 -1.95 36.57 -20.15
N LEU A 194 -0.98 35.66 -20.00
CA LEU A 194 0.11 35.45 -20.97
C LEU A 194 -0.39 34.67 -22.19
N SER A 195 -1.18 33.62 -21.95
CA SER A 195 -1.76 32.79 -23.01
C SER A 195 -3.01 32.07 -22.52
N ARG A 196 -3.96 31.82 -23.41
CA ARG A 196 -5.11 30.95 -23.18
C ARG A 196 -5.35 30.03 -24.38
N THR A 197 -5.58 28.76 -24.12
CA THR A 197 -6.08 27.79 -25.09
C THR A 197 -7.32 27.10 -24.53
N GLY A 198 -8.32 26.81 -25.37
CA GLY A 198 -9.53 26.14 -24.93
C GLY A 198 -10.25 25.43 -26.07
N ASN A 199 -10.77 24.23 -25.78
CA ASN A 199 -11.46 23.40 -26.75
C ASN A 199 -12.39 22.41 -26.06
N LEU A 200 -13.34 21.89 -26.84
CA LEU A 200 -14.04 20.65 -26.47
C LEU A 200 -13.07 19.48 -26.64
N THR A 201 -13.03 18.58 -25.67
CA THR A 201 -12.12 17.43 -25.66
C THR A 201 -12.76 16.23 -24.99
N SER A 202 -12.13 15.07 -25.16
CA SER A 202 -12.50 13.86 -24.42
C SER A 202 -12.17 14.02 -22.93
N PRO A 203 -13.03 13.52 -22.02
CA PRO A 203 -12.71 13.40 -20.60
C PRO A 203 -11.64 12.34 -20.34
N ASN A 204 -11.36 11.45 -21.30
CA ASN A 204 -10.35 10.40 -21.23
C ASN A 204 -8.98 10.93 -21.65
N PHE A 205 -8.44 11.87 -20.87
CA PHE A 205 -7.11 12.42 -21.09
C PHE A 205 -6.15 12.06 -19.97
N ALA A 206 -4.98 11.55 -20.35
CA ALA A 206 -3.82 11.42 -19.49
C ALA A 206 -2.55 11.64 -20.31
N SER A 207 -1.51 12.13 -19.66
CA SER A 207 -0.22 12.46 -20.31
C SER A 207 0.93 11.64 -19.72
N ASP A 208 1.91 11.32 -20.55
CA ASP A 208 3.15 10.68 -20.11
C ASP A 208 4.03 11.67 -19.36
N VAL A 209 4.76 11.17 -18.36
CA VAL A 209 5.77 11.92 -17.61
C VAL A 209 7.09 11.17 -17.63
N ALA A 210 8.20 11.90 -17.59
CA ALA A 210 9.53 11.31 -17.56
C ALA A 210 9.76 10.53 -16.26
N TYR A 211 10.35 9.34 -16.38
CA TYR A 211 10.76 8.49 -15.27
C TYR A 211 12.25 8.65 -14.96
N GLY A 212 12.65 8.21 -13.76
CA GLY A 212 14.06 8.10 -13.38
C GLY A 212 14.68 9.37 -12.81
N VAL A 213 13.90 10.43 -12.60
CA VAL A 213 14.34 11.64 -11.88
C VAL A 213 14.03 11.54 -10.39
N ARG A 214 14.87 12.16 -9.56
CA ARG A 214 14.60 12.32 -8.13
C ARG A 214 13.40 13.25 -8.00
N HIS A 215 12.39 12.83 -7.26
CA HIS A 215 11.19 13.62 -7.06
C HIS A 215 10.54 13.33 -5.72
N ILE A 216 9.76 14.29 -5.23
CA ILE A 216 8.89 14.15 -4.06
C ILE A 216 7.56 14.87 -4.31
N PHE A 217 6.52 14.32 -3.70
CA PHE A 217 5.23 14.98 -3.52
C PHE A 217 4.97 15.18 -2.03
N VAL A 218 4.41 16.32 -1.66
CA VAL A 218 3.95 16.60 -0.29
C VAL A 218 2.55 17.19 -0.37
N SER A 219 1.58 16.58 0.34
CA SER A 219 0.17 16.98 0.27
C SER A 219 -0.28 17.73 1.53
N LEU A 220 -1.18 18.71 1.40
CA LEU A 220 -1.82 19.44 2.50
C LEU A 220 -3.22 19.89 2.07
N SER A 221 -4.19 19.85 2.98
CA SER A 221 -5.58 20.24 2.69
C SER A 221 -6.05 21.41 3.54
N TRP A 222 -6.88 22.28 2.95
CA TRP A 222 -7.52 23.39 3.65
C TRP A 222 -8.83 23.80 2.95
N HIS A 223 -9.69 24.52 3.64
CA HIS A 223 -10.81 25.21 3.02
C HIS A 223 -10.34 26.47 2.29
N SER A 224 -10.89 26.73 1.10
CA SER A 224 -10.48 27.88 0.28
C SER A 224 -10.76 29.21 0.98
N SER A 225 -9.81 30.13 0.85
CA SER A 225 -10.00 31.57 1.04
C SER A 225 -8.93 32.33 0.24
N PRO A 226 -9.19 33.56 -0.22
CA PRO A 226 -8.19 34.34 -0.95
C PRO A 226 -6.91 34.56 -0.13
N ALA A 227 -7.06 34.84 1.17
CA ALA A 227 -5.92 35.02 2.08
C ALA A 227 -5.05 33.76 2.18
N MET A 228 -5.65 32.58 2.30
CA MET A 228 -4.89 31.32 2.38
C MET A 228 -4.18 31.00 1.06
N LEU A 229 -4.85 31.18 -0.08
CA LEU A 229 -4.28 30.93 -1.41
C LEU A 229 -3.07 31.84 -1.68
N GLN A 230 -3.18 33.13 -1.38
CA GLN A 230 -2.08 34.09 -1.53
C GLN A 230 -0.92 33.76 -0.59
N ARG A 231 -1.22 33.38 0.67
CA ARG A 231 -0.21 32.99 1.66
C ARG A 231 0.55 31.73 1.22
N ALA A 232 -0.16 30.71 0.72
CA ALA A 232 0.44 29.48 0.20
C ALA A 232 1.37 29.76 -1.01
N ALA A 233 0.91 30.57 -1.97
CA ALA A 233 1.72 30.95 -3.13
C ALA A 233 2.99 31.72 -2.71
N SER A 234 2.87 32.65 -1.76
CA SER A 234 4.00 33.40 -1.22
C SER A 234 5.02 32.51 -0.49
N ILE A 235 4.55 31.57 0.34
CA ILE A 235 5.41 30.60 1.02
C ILE A 235 6.14 29.72 0.01
N PHE A 236 5.40 29.13 -0.95
CA PHE A 236 5.98 28.32 -2.01
C PHE A 236 7.07 29.07 -2.78
N LYS A 237 6.78 30.28 -3.26
CA LYS A 237 7.74 31.11 -3.99
C LYS A 237 9.00 31.37 -3.17
N THR A 238 8.82 31.75 -1.90
CA THR A 238 9.94 32.06 -0.99
C THR A 238 10.86 30.86 -0.79
N GLU A 239 10.30 29.67 -0.61
CA GLU A 239 11.10 28.47 -0.38
C GLU A 239 11.69 27.90 -1.69
N ALA A 240 10.97 27.96 -2.80
CA ALA A 240 11.45 27.55 -4.12
C ALA A 240 12.68 28.38 -4.56
N LEU A 241 12.69 29.68 -4.29
CA LEU A 241 13.82 30.57 -4.60
C LEU A 241 15.12 30.18 -3.86
N LYS A 242 15.05 29.49 -2.72
CA LYS A 242 16.24 29.01 -2.01
C LYS A 242 16.95 27.87 -2.72
N VAL A 243 16.21 27.11 -3.51
CA VAL A 243 16.71 25.95 -4.24
C VAL A 243 16.77 26.19 -5.76
N GLN A 244 16.49 27.40 -6.25
CA GLN A 244 16.39 27.72 -7.69
C GLN A 244 17.63 27.32 -8.51
N ASN A 245 18.80 27.25 -7.88
CA ASN A 245 20.07 26.89 -8.51
C ASN A 245 20.35 25.37 -8.48
N VAL A 246 19.47 24.56 -7.88
CA VAL A 246 19.59 23.10 -7.88
C VAL A 246 19.49 22.59 -9.31
N SER A 247 20.40 21.69 -9.67
CA SER A 247 20.47 21.16 -11.03
C SER A 247 19.22 20.36 -11.38
N GLY A 248 18.62 20.66 -12.54
CA GLY A 248 17.42 19.99 -13.01
C GLY A 248 16.17 20.29 -12.17
N LEU A 249 16.17 21.37 -11.37
CA LEU A 249 15.02 21.71 -10.56
C LEU A 249 13.78 21.92 -11.43
N THR A 250 12.71 21.21 -11.08
CA THR A 250 11.34 21.59 -11.42
C THR A 250 10.53 21.59 -10.13
N ALA A 251 9.81 22.68 -9.86
CA ALA A 251 8.99 22.77 -8.66
C ALA A 251 7.68 23.48 -8.96
N GLY A 252 6.56 22.87 -8.56
CA GLY A 252 5.22 23.41 -8.70
C GLY A 252 4.42 23.23 -7.42
N MET A 253 3.47 24.14 -7.18
CA MET A 253 2.41 23.99 -6.20
C MET A 253 1.10 23.82 -6.95
N ASP A 254 0.47 22.66 -6.79
CA ASP A 254 -0.81 22.35 -7.41
C ASP A 254 -1.94 22.42 -6.39
N SER A 255 -3.12 22.82 -6.86
CA SER A 255 -4.34 22.91 -6.06
C SER A 255 -5.51 22.35 -6.85
N GLN A 256 -6.34 21.56 -6.21
CA GLN A 256 -7.54 20.98 -6.82
C GLN A 256 -8.67 20.80 -5.79
N PRO A 257 -9.91 21.16 -6.14
CA PRO A 257 -11.03 21.04 -5.22
C PRO A 257 -11.50 19.58 -5.11
N ILE A 258 -11.77 19.17 -3.88
CA ILE A 258 -12.70 18.11 -3.53
C ILE A 258 -14.04 18.81 -3.29
N THR A 259 -14.92 18.72 -4.28
CA THR A 259 -16.18 19.47 -4.30
C THR A 259 -17.19 18.91 -3.30
N LEU A 260 -18.17 19.74 -2.91
CA LEU A 260 -19.29 19.27 -2.08
C LEU A 260 -20.06 18.12 -2.72
N SER A 261 -20.23 18.16 -4.05
CA SER A 261 -20.88 17.08 -4.77
C SER A 261 -20.11 15.77 -4.66
N ALA A 262 -18.77 15.80 -4.70
CA ALA A 262 -17.94 14.62 -4.51
C ALA A 262 -18.10 14.05 -3.09
N LEU A 263 -18.08 14.90 -2.06
CA LEU A 263 -18.31 14.49 -0.67
C LEU A 263 -19.71 13.86 -0.46
N ARG A 264 -20.73 14.46 -1.09
CA ARG A 264 -22.10 13.93 -1.05
C ARG A 264 -22.18 12.56 -1.73
N ILE A 265 -21.60 12.41 -2.92
CA ILE A 265 -21.59 11.15 -3.66
C ILE A 265 -20.88 10.05 -2.87
N ALA A 266 -19.73 10.35 -2.26
CA ALA A 266 -19.02 9.42 -1.38
C ALA A 266 -19.94 8.90 -0.26
N LYS A 267 -20.69 9.79 0.41
CA LYS A 267 -21.66 9.43 1.44
C LYS A 267 -22.83 8.59 0.89
N GLU A 268 -23.43 9.01 -0.22
CA GLU A 268 -24.54 8.30 -0.88
C GLU A 268 -24.15 6.89 -1.33
N ARG A 269 -22.86 6.65 -1.60
CA ARG A 269 -22.31 5.35 -2.01
C ARG A 269 -21.71 4.55 -0.84
N GLY A 270 -22.24 4.78 0.36
CA GLY A 270 -21.92 4.00 1.55
C GLY A 270 -20.65 4.43 2.28
N GLY A 271 -20.09 5.60 1.95
CA GLY A 271 -18.87 6.13 2.56
C GLY A 271 -17.61 5.36 2.20
N ASN A 272 -16.46 5.85 2.68
CA ASN A 272 -15.14 5.29 2.40
C ASN A 272 -14.18 5.62 3.57
N ALA A 273 -12.96 5.09 3.53
CA ALA A 273 -11.99 5.19 4.62
C ALA A 273 -11.45 6.61 4.86
N LEU A 274 -11.60 7.52 3.89
CA LEU A 274 -11.12 8.90 4.02
C LEU A 274 -11.91 9.68 5.09
N GLY A 275 -13.16 9.28 5.37
CA GLY A 275 -14.01 9.92 6.37
C GLY A 275 -14.47 11.34 6.02
N LEU A 276 -14.23 11.80 4.79
CA LEU A 276 -14.51 13.18 4.40
C LEU A 276 -16.02 13.43 4.32
N SER A 277 -16.47 14.44 5.04
CA SER A 277 -17.84 14.93 5.02
C SER A 277 -17.85 16.40 5.42
N GLY A 278 -18.95 17.12 5.15
CA GLY A 278 -19.09 18.52 5.53
C GLY A 278 -19.94 19.32 4.55
N ASP A 279 -20.05 20.61 4.85
CA ASP A 279 -20.79 21.62 4.08
C ASP A 279 -19.86 22.60 3.34
N LYS A 280 -18.53 22.41 3.44
CA LYS A 280 -17.51 23.17 2.72
C LYS A 280 -16.63 22.27 1.84
N ALA A 281 -16.35 22.72 0.63
CA ALA A 281 -15.38 22.08 -0.25
C ALA A 281 -13.99 22.11 0.40
N ILE A 282 -13.19 21.09 0.11
CA ILE A 282 -11.81 20.97 0.56
C ILE A 282 -10.91 21.24 -0.63
N LEU A 283 -9.89 22.07 -0.47
CA LEU A 283 -8.84 22.21 -1.47
C LEU A 283 -7.72 21.24 -1.09
N GLU A 284 -7.49 20.23 -1.92
CA GLU A 284 -6.29 19.40 -1.83
C GLU A 284 -5.17 20.12 -2.57
N ASN A 285 -4.02 20.22 -1.91
CA ASN A 285 -2.87 20.91 -2.45
C ASN A 285 -1.66 20.02 -2.31
N LEU A 286 -0.76 20.13 -3.26
CA LEU A 286 0.50 19.41 -3.23
C LEU A 286 1.61 20.30 -3.77
N ILE A 287 2.83 20.06 -3.29
CA ILE A 287 4.01 20.51 -4.01
C ILE A 287 4.66 19.34 -4.72
N THR A 288 5.05 19.55 -5.96
CA THR A 288 5.91 18.66 -6.73
C THR A 288 7.30 19.28 -6.78
N ILE A 289 8.32 18.49 -6.46
CA ILE A 289 9.72 18.91 -6.60
C ILE A 289 10.47 17.77 -7.27
N ALA A 290 11.17 18.04 -8.37
CA ALA A 290 12.11 17.12 -8.98
C ALA A 290 13.47 17.78 -9.21
N TRP A 291 14.55 16.99 -9.14
CA TRP A 291 15.93 17.45 -9.27
C TRP A 291 16.83 16.32 -9.81
N ALA A 292 18.06 16.67 -10.23
CA ALA A 292 18.96 15.73 -10.88
C ALA A 292 19.84 14.94 -9.88
N ASN A 293 20.47 15.62 -8.93
CA ASN A 293 21.62 15.07 -8.20
C ASN A 293 21.32 14.71 -6.75
N ALA A 294 21.89 13.60 -6.28
CA ALA A 294 21.76 13.15 -4.89
C ALA A 294 22.36 14.15 -3.88
N THR A 295 23.36 14.93 -4.29
CA THR A 295 24.00 15.96 -3.46
C THR A 295 23.03 17.06 -3.04
N ASP A 296 21.94 17.25 -3.79
CA ASP A 296 20.95 18.29 -3.54
C ASP A 296 19.77 17.81 -2.69
N ASP A 297 19.71 16.51 -2.34
CA ASP A 297 18.61 15.90 -1.59
C ASP A 297 18.28 16.65 -0.29
N ALA A 298 19.31 17.03 0.47
CA ALA A 298 19.12 17.73 1.73
C ALA A 298 18.43 19.10 1.54
N ALA A 299 18.82 19.84 0.50
CA ALA A 299 18.26 21.16 0.21
C ALA A 299 16.81 21.06 -0.28
N THR A 300 16.50 20.09 -1.15
CA THR A 300 15.13 19.89 -1.66
C THR A 300 14.19 19.33 -0.60
N TYR A 301 14.66 18.45 0.29
CA TYR A 301 13.88 18.02 1.45
C TYR A 301 13.61 19.18 2.42
N ALA A 302 14.60 20.04 2.68
CA ALA A 302 14.40 21.21 3.54
C ALA A 302 13.38 22.20 2.97
N PHE A 303 13.34 22.40 1.64
CA PHE A 303 12.26 23.13 0.97
C PHE A 303 10.90 22.49 1.28
N ALA A 304 10.76 21.19 1.02
CA ALA A 304 9.49 20.49 1.21
C ALA A 304 8.97 20.58 2.66
N ASP A 305 9.87 20.41 3.63
CA ASP A 305 9.55 20.54 5.06
C ASP A 305 9.12 21.96 5.44
N ALA A 306 9.87 22.96 4.96
CA ALA A 306 9.59 24.35 5.26
C ALA A 306 8.25 24.79 4.65
N TRP A 307 7.96 24.37 3.41
CA TRP A 307 6.66 24.63 2.81
C TRP A 307 5.52 23.99 3.60
N LEU A 308 5.66 22.70 3.96
CA LEU A 308 4.65 21.97 4.72
C LEU A 308 4.37 22.64 6.07
N ALA A 309 5.42 22.88 6.87
CA ALA A 309 5.28 23.45 8.21
C ALA A 309 4.70 24.86 8.18
N LYS A 310 5.18 25.74 7.28
CA LYS A 310 4.72 27.12 7.19
C LYS A 310 3.30 27.23 6.65
N THR A 311 2.97 26.43 5.64
CA THR A 311 1.62 26.46 5.03
C THR A 311 0.58 25.88 5.97
N GLU A 312 0.93 24.81 6.71
CA GLU A 312 0.07 24.29 7.76
C GLU A 312 -0.16 25.33 8.88
N ALA A 313 0.90 25.95 9.39
CA ALA A 313 0.78 27.02 10.39
C ALA A 313 -0.12 28.16 9.91
N ALA A 314 0.06 28.63 8.68
CA ALA A 314 -0.77 29.65 8.07
C ALA A 314 -2.24 29.23 7.96
N SER A 315 -2.51 27.99 7.55
CA SER A 315 -3.89 27.48 7.45
C SER A 315 -4.59 27.37 8.81
N ARG A 316 -3.83 27.08 9.88
CA ARG A 316 -4.34 27.05 11.26
C ARG A 316 -4.60 28.46 11.79
N GLU A 317 -3.67 29.39 11.54
CA GLU A 317 -3.81 30.82 11.88
C GLU A 317 -5.07 31.42 11.25
N LEU A 318 -5.35 31.08 9.98
CA LEU A 318 -6.51 31.54 9.24
C LEU A 318 -7.80 30.73 9.53
N GLY A 319 -7.74 29.70 10.38
CA GLY A 319 -8.91 28.88 10.74
C GLY A 319 -9.48 28.03 9.61
N VAL A 320 -8.68 27.70 8.58
CA VAL A 320 -9.11 26.95 7.39
C VAL A 320 -8.44 25.58 7.24
N PHE A 321 -7.54 25.21 8.16
CA PHE A 321 -6.84 23.93 8.13
C PHE A 321 -7.80 22.72 8.09
N VAL A 322 -7.52 21.76 7.22
CA VAL A 322 -8.20 20.47 7.17
C VAL A 322 -7.14 19.37 7.43
N PRO A 323 -7.28 18.54 8.48
CA PRO A 323 -6.27 17.55 8.84
C PRO A 323 -5.91 16.55 7.74
N TYR A 324 -6.89 16.25 6.88
CA TYR A 324 -6.81 15.25 5.81
C TYR A 324 -5.55 15.37 4.94
N ARG A 325 -4.88 14.23 4.73
CA ARG A 325 -3.75 14.07 3.81
C ARG A 325 -4.12 13.08 2.73
N TYR A 326 -3.96 13.47 1.48
CA TYR A 326 -4.29 12.59 0.37
C TYR A 326 -3.17 11.59 0.10
N MET A 327 -3.47 10.30 0.28
CA MET A 327 -2.49 9.21 0.25
C MET A 327 -1.66 9.19 -1.04
N ASN A 328 -2.30 9.40 -2.18
CA ASN A 328 -1.65 9.30 -3.49
C ASN A 328 -0.62 10.42 -3.73
N HIS A 329 -0.63 11.49 -2.94
CA HIS A 329 0.30 12.62 -3.04
C HIS A 329 1.17 12.79 -1.78
N ALA A 330 1.08 11.87 -0.82
CA ALA A 330 1.73 12.02 0.46
C ALA A 330 3.19 11.58 0.43
N PHE A 331 4.05 12.34 1.12
CA PHE A 331 5.42 11.92 1.35
C PHE A 331 5.47 10.85 2.43
N ARG A 332 5.52 9.58 2.01
CA ARG A 332 5.44 8.39 2.88
C ARG A 332 6.25 8.46 4.18
N SER A 333 7.47 9.00 4.14
CA SER A 333 8.36 9.04 5.31
C SER A 333 8.08 10.20 6.28
N ARG A 334 7.25 11.17 5.89
CA ARG A 334 7.05 12.42 6.63
C ARG A 334 5.59 12.74 6.95
N GLN A 335 4.63 12.04 6.36
CA GLN A 335 3.21 12.34 6.51
C GLN A 335 2.44 11.14 7.05
N ASP A 336 1.84 11.32 8.23
CA ASP A 336 0.90 10.35 8.78
C ASP A 336 -0.46 10.48 8.08
N VAL A 337 -0.59 9.72 6.98
CA VAL A 337 -1.80 9.73 6.14
C VAL A 337 -2.99 9.12 6.88
N LEU A 338 -2.84 7.91 7.43
CA LEU A 338 -3.97 7.21 8.05
C LEU A 338 -4.40 7.87 9.36
N GLY A 339 -3.47 8.46 10.12
CA GLY A 339 -3.81 9.28 11.29
C GLY A 339 -4.62 10.53 10.94
N SER A 340 -4.52 11.02 9.70
CA SER A 340 -5.32 12.16 9.25
C SER A 340 -6.79 11.84 8.97
N TYR A 341 -7.19 10.56 8.95
CA TYR A 341 -8.57 10.13 8.63
C TYR A 341 -9.51 10.13 9.84
N GLY A 342 -8.99 10.51 11.02
CA GLY A 342 -9.70 10.48 12.30
C GLY A 342 -9.53 9.16 13.05
N GLU A 343 -9.64 9.23 14.38
CA GLU A 343 -9.37 8.10 15.27
C GLU A 343 -10.28 6.89 15.01
N GLU A 344 -11.57 7.13 14.74
CA GLU A 344 -12.54 6.07 14.47
C GLU A 344 -12.20 5.30 13.19
N ASN A 345 -11.92 6.00 12.09
CA ASN A 345 -11.57 5.38 10.83
C ASN A 345 -10.23 4.65 10.91
N LEU A 346 -9.23 5.24 11.59
CA LEU A 346 -7.96 4.57 11.82
C LEU A 346 -8.13 3.29 12.65
N ALA A 347 -8.96 3.31 13.70
CA ALA A 347 -9.26 2.14 14.50
C ALA A 347 -9.96 1.06 13.67
N ARG A 348 -10.96 1.44 12.84
CA ARG A 348 -11.64 0.52 11.94
C ARG A 348 -10.69 -0.09 10.91
N LEU A 349 -9.82 0.71 10.28
CA LEU A 349 -8.80 0.22 9.35
C LEU A 349 -7.88 -0.81 10.00
N ARG A 350 -7.44 -0.57 11.25
CA ARG A 350 -6.63 -1.53 12.01
C ARG A 350 -7.38 -2.83 12.30
N THR A 351 -8.66 -2.75 12.66
CA THR A 351 -9.50 -3.94 12.86
C THR A 351 -9.62 -4.77 11.58
N VAL A 352 -9.87 -4.11 10.43
CA VAL A 352 -9.95 -4.79 9.14
C VAL A 352 -8.61 -5.40 8.75
N GLN A 353 -7.51 -4.68 8.92
CA GLN A 353 -6.17 -5.18 8.63
C GLN A 353 -5.87 -6.44 9.44
N ARG A 354 -6.13 -6.42 10.76
CA ARG A 354 -5.92 -7.59 11.64
C ARG A 354 -6.76 -8.79 11.22
N ALA A 355 -7.97 -8.58 10.72
CA ALA A 355 -8.84 -9.67 10.27
C ALA A 355 -8.29 -10.40 9.03
N VAL A 356 -7.47 -9.73 8.20
CA VAL A 356 -6.85 -10.29 6.99
C VAL A 356 -5.33 -10.44 7.08
N ASP A 357 -4.76 -10.17 8.27
CA ASP A 357 -3.32 -10.21 8.53
C ASP A 357 -2.82 -11.66 8.53
N PRO A 358 -1.80 -12.01 7.73
CA PRO A 358 -1.19 -13.33 7.73
C PRO A 358 -0.76 -13.80 9.12
N ALA A 359 -0.24 -12.91 9.98
CA ALA A 359 0.21 -13.26 11.33
C ALA A 359 -0.97 -13.55 12.27
N ALA A 360 -2.06 -12.79 12.17
CA ALA A 360 -3.27 -13.03 12.94
C ALA A 360 -3.95 -14.34 12.50
N HIS A 361 -4.00 -14.60 11.20
CA HIS A 361 -4.53 -15.84 10.66
C HIS A 361 -3.68 -17.05 11.04
N LEU A 362 -2.34 -16.92 10.94
CA LEU A 362 -1.41 -17.93 11.42
C LEU A 362 -1.63 -18.21 12.91
N ARG A 363 -1.69 -17.18 13.76
CA ARG A 363 -1.97 -17.33 15.19
C ARG A 363 -3.30 -18.04 15.44
N ALA A 364 -4.36 -17.67 14.73
CA ALA A 364 -5.67 -18.31 14.87
C ALA A 364 -5.62 -19.80 14.56
N ILE A 365 -4.92 -20.18 13.49
CA ILE A 365 -4.72 -21.58 13.10
C ILE A 365 -3.87 -22.33 14.13
N LEU A 366 -2.72 -21.78 14.49
CA LEU A 366 -1.83 -22.41 15.48
C LEU A 366 -2.51 -22.55 16.84
N SER A 367 -3.42 -21.64 17.19
CA SER A 367 -4.21 -21.70 18.43
C SER A 367 -5.22 -22.85 18.47
N THR A 368 -5.54 -23.47 17.33
CA THR A 368 -6.36 -24.69 17.31
C THR A 368 -5.61 -25.93 17.80
N ASN A 369 -4.27 -25.90 17.79
CA ASN A 369 -3.42 -26.95 18.32
C ASN A 369 -3.08 -26.66 19.80
N THR A 370 -3.79 -27.34 20.71
CA THR A 370 -3.63 -27.16 22.16
C THR A 370 -2.25 -27.60 22.65
N THR A 371 -1.66 -28.64 22.06
CA THR A 371 -0.30 -29.09 22.37
C THR A 371 0.70 -28.00 22.01
N LEU A 372 0.62 -27.45 20.80
CA LEU A 372 1.50 -26.36 20.33
C LEU A 372 1.43 -25.13 21.24
N THR A 373 0.22 -24.68 21.57
CA THR A 373 0.01 -23.50 22.42
C THR A 373 0.49 -23.72 23.85
N ASN A 374 0.33 -24.92 24.41
CA ASN A 374 0.90 -25.27 25.71
C ASN A 374 2.43 -25.26 25.69
N VAL A 375 3.06 -25.78 24.63
CA VAL A 375 4.52 -25.71 24.45
C VAL A 375 4.98 -24.26 24.38
N LEU A 376 4.34 -23.41 23.57
CA LEU A 376 4.67 -21.99 23.45
C LEU A 376 4.59 -21.23 24.77
N ALA A 377 3.47 -21.40 25.49
CA ALA A 377 3.23 -20.70 26.75
C ALA A 377 4.26 -21.08 27.82
N ARG A 378 4.65 -22.36 27.88
CA ARG A 378 5.63 -22.86 28.85
C ARG A 378 7.06 -22.59 28.44
N ALA A 379 7.40 -22.64 27.15
CA ALA A 379 8.74 -22.34 26.65
C ALA A 379 9.23 -20.95 27.09
N ALA A 380 8.32 -19.97 27.19
CA ALA A 380 8.62 -18.64 27.73
C ALA A 380 9.20 -18.69 29.17
N ALA A 381 8.83 -19.68 29.98
CA ALA A 381 9.35 -19.85 31.34
C ALA A 381 10.75 -20.47 31.42
N LEU A 382 11.28 -21.04 30.31
CA LEU A 382 12.63 -21.60 30.28
C LEU A 382 13.72 -20.52 30.22
N ASN A 383 13.35 -19.27 29.92
CA ASN A 383 14.27 -18.14 29.76
C ASN A 383 15.43 -18.44 28.80
N LEU A 384 15.15 -19.20 27.72
CA LEU A 384 16.15 -19.46 26.68
C LEU A 384 16.42 -18.16 25.89
N PRO A 385 17.68 -17.83 25.58
CA PRO A 385 17.98 -16.66 24.76
C PRO A 385 17.54 -16.85 23.31
N ASN A 386 16.89 -15.83 22.73
CA ASN A 386 16.46 -15.77 21.34
C ASN A 386 15.77 -17.06 20.82
N TRP A 387 14.77 -17.58 21.55
CA TRP A 387 14.15 -18.86 21.21
C TRP A 387 13.00 -18.77 20.21
N TYR A 388 12.72 -19.87 19.52
CA TYR A 388 11.55 -20.07 18.67
C TYR A 388 11.03 -21.52 18.78
N LEU A 389 9.71 -21.70 18.82
CA LEU A 389 9.09 -22.98 18.47
C LEU A 389 8.92 -23.01 16.95
N ALA A 390 9.42 -24.04 16.29
CA ALA A 390 9.70 -23.91 14.87
C ALA A 390 9.51 -25.21 14.07
N ALA A 391 9.83 -25.15 12.78
CA ALA A 391 9.88 -26.28 11.87
C ALA A 391 8.56 -27.06 11.74
N GLY A 392 8.58 -28.35 12.09
CA GLY A 392 7.58 -29.32 11.65
C GLY A 392 6.20 -29.07 12.24
N ALA A 393 6.10 -28.78 13.54
CA ALA A 393 4.82 -28.65 14.23
C ALA A 393 4.01 -27.45 13.73
N VAL A 394 4.69 -26.34 13.42
CA VAL A 394 4.05 -25.11 12.92
C VAL A 394 3.45 -25.37 11.53
N SER A 395 4.26 -25.88 10.59
CA SER A 395 3.83 -26.13 9.21
C SER A 395 2.72 -27.16 9.11
N GLN A 396 2.85 -28.25 9.87
CA GLN A 396 1.88 -29.33 9.84
C GLN A 396 0.55 -28.92 10.48
N THR A 397 0.56 -28.07 11.51
CA THR A 397 -0.68 -27.50 12.05
C THR A 397 -1.40 -26.65 10.99
N ILE A 398 -0.66 -25.88 10.18
CA ILE A 398 -1.23 -25.13 9.06
C ILE A 398 -1.82 -26.08 8.01
N TRP A 399 -1.08 -27.10 7.58
CA TRP A 399 -1.57 -28.07 6.59
C TRP A 399 -2.76 -28.88 7.10
N ASN A 400 -2.79 -29.23 8.39
CA ASN A 400 -3.96 -29.87 9.01
C ASN A 400 -5.19 -28.98 8.90
N HIS A 401 -5.06 -27.68 9.15
CA HIS A 401 -6.15 -26.74 8.96
C HIS A 401 -6.60 -26.67 7.49
N MET A 402 -5.64 -26.56 6.55
CA MET A 402 -5.94 -26.47 5.12
C MET A 402 -6.60 -27.76 4.57
N SER A 403 -6.25 -28.92 5.10
CA SER A 403 -6.82 -30.23 4.72
C SER A 403 -8.02 -30.65 5.57
N GLY A 404 -8.49 -29.82 6.51
CA GLY A 404 -9.62 -30.16 7.40
C GLY A 404 -9.35 -31.33 8.36
N LEU A 405 -8.08 -31.58 8.71
CA LEU A 405 -7.65 -32.63 9.62
C LEU A 405 -7.56 -32.13 11.07
N PRO A 406 -7.58 -33.03 12.09
CA PRO A 406 -7.33 -32.65 13.47
C PRO A 406 -5.98 -31.91 13.62
N PRO A 407 -5.88 -30.82 14.42
CA PRO A 407 -4.72 -29.93 14.42
C PRO A 407 -3.36 -30.58 14.72
N ALA A 408 -3.34 -31.69 15.47
CA ALA A 408 -2.13 -32.42 15.85
C ALA A 408 -1.77 -33.60 14.91
N THR A 409 -2.52 -33.81 13.83
CA THR A 409 -2.31 -34.95 12.92
C THR A 409 -0.90 -34.93 12.32
N GLY A 410 -0.19 -36.07 12.39
CA GLY A 410 1.15 -36.23 11.80
C GLY A 410 2.29 -35.56 12.57
N ILE A 411 2.01 -34.78 13.61
CA ILE A 411 3.02 -34.08 14.42
C ILE A 411 3.56 -35.04 15.48
N HIS A 412 4.84 -35.37 15.38
CA HIS A 412 5.52 -36.29 16.30
C HIS A 412 6.29 -35.54 17.40
N ASP A 413 6.86 -34.40 17.02
CA ASP A 413 7.83 -33.64 17.79
C ASP A 413 7.59 -32.12 17.63
N TYR A 414 8.03 -31.38 18.64
CA TYR A 414 7.96 -29.92 18.73
C TYR A 414 9.37 -29.36 18.91
N ASP A 415 9.94 -28.80 17.83
CA ASP A 415 11.29 -28.25 17.82
C ASP A 415 11.35 -26.89 18.53
N LEU A 416 11.93 -26.85 19.74
CA LEU A 416 12.22 -25.62 20.48
C LEU A 416 13.70 -25.25 20.30
N VAL A 417 13.96 -24.30 19.41
CA VAL A 417 15.31 -23.86 19.06
C VAL A 417 15.67 -22.56 19.76
N TYR A 418 16.92 -22.41 20.20
CA TYR A 418 17.42 -21.20 20.86
C TYR A 418 18.87 -20.93 20.45
N PHE A 419 19.41 -19.75 20.78
CA PHE A 419 20.79 -19.40 20.45
C PHE A 419 21.53 -18.88 21.67
N ASP A 420 22.54 -19.63 22.10
CA ASP A 420 23.47 -19.23 23.14
C ASP A 420 24.89 -19.68 22.74
N ASP A 421 25.76 -18.72 22.45
CA ASP A 421 27.15 -19.00 22.07
C ASP A 421 28.15 -18.75 23.21
N THR A 422 27.66 -18.52 24.44
CA THR A 422 28.50 -18.31 25.62
C THR A 422 29.10 -19.60 26.17
N ASP A 423 28.37 -20.72 26.04
CA ASP A 423 28.82 -22.06 26.42
C ASP A 423 28.41 -23.09 25.35
N LEU A 424 29.39 -23.51 24.55
CA LEU A 424 29.24 -24.55 23.54
C LEU A 424 29.67 -25.93 24.07
N SER A 425 29.38 -26.26 25.33
CA SER A 425 29.50 -27.62 25.87
C SER A 425 28.20 -28.42 25.66
N TRP A 426 28.29 -29.76 25.66
CA TRP A 426 27.08 -30.60 25.64
C TRP A 426 26.30 -30.46 26.94
N GLU A 427 27.02 -30.29 28.05
CA GLU A 427 26.50 -30.14 29.40
C GLU A 427 25.58 -28.93 29.52
N ALA A 428 25.92 -27.81 28.86
CA ALA A 428 25.06 -26.62 28.82
C ALA A 428 23.74 -26.85 28.07
N GLU A 429 23.81 -27.52 26.91
CA GLU A 429 22.62 -27.87 26.13
C GLU A 429 21.76 -28.93 26.85
N ASP A 430 22.39 -29.95 27.43
CA ASP A 430 21.70 -30.98 28.22
C ASP A 430 21.00 -30.37 29.44
N ALA A 431 21.62 -29.40 30.13
CA ALA A 431 20.95 -28.69 31.21
C ALA A 431 19.65 -28.00 30.75
N ALA A 432 19.63 -27.40 29.55
CA ALA A 432 18.41 -26.86 28.96
C ALA A 432 17.39 -27.96 28.62
N ILE A 433 17.85 -29.08 28.05
CA ILE A 433 17.02 -30.25 27.74
C ILE A 433 16.37 -30.82 29.01
N GLN A 434 17.11 -30.99 30.12
CA GLN A 434 16.57 -31.53 31.37
C GLN A 434 15.53 -30.56 32.00
N ARG A 435 15.78 -29.25 31.96
CA ARG A 435 14.77 -28.25 32.39
C ARG A 435 13.50 -28.35 31.55
N GLY A 436 13.64 -28.49 30.23
CA GLY A 436 12.52 -28.73 29.31
C GLY A 436 11.74 -30.00 29.62
N ARG A 437 12.44 -31.13 29.79
CA ARG A 437 11.82 -32.42 30.12
C ARG A 437 10.94 -32.35 31.37
N ALA A 438 11.41 -31.68 32.41
CA ALA A 438 10.62 -31.47 33.62
C ALA A 438 9.39 -30.58 33.35
N LEU A 439 9.55 -29.51 32.58
CA LEU A 439 8.50 -28.53 32.29
C LEU A 439 7.40 -29.06 31.35
N PHE A 440 7.74 -29.98 30.46
CA PHE A 440 6.84 -30.53 29.43
C PHE A 440 6.39 -31.97 29.75
N ALA A 441 6.63 -32.49 30.95
CA ALA A 441 6.42 -33.90 31.30
C ALA A 441 4.98 -34.42 31.09
N ASP A 442 3.98 -33.55 31.18
CA ASP A 442 2.55 -33.83 30.99
C ASP A 442 2.05 -33.50 29.57
N ILE A 443 2.92 -33.02 28.67
CA ILE A 443 2.55 -32.78 27.27
C ILE A 443 2.62 -34.10 26.50
N PRO A 444 1.58 -34.49 25.75
CA PRO A 444 1.53 -35.76 25.03
C PRO A 444 2.34 -35.75 23.72
N ALA A 445 3.52 -35.13 23.72
CA ALA A 445 4.42 -35.03 22.58
C ALA A 445 5.85 -34.75 23.03
N GLU A 446 6.82 -35.12 22.19
CA GLU A 446 8.24 -34.81 22.45
C GLU A 446 8.52 -33.34 22.12
N VAL A 447 9.19 -32.63 23.05
CA VAL A 447 9.70 -31.27 22.80
C VAL A 447 11.22 -31.34 22.68
N GLU A 448 11.73 -31.17 21.47
CA GLU A 448 13.16 -31.22 21.18
C GLU A 448 13.79 -29.85 21.40
N ILE A 449 14.65 -29.72 22.42
CA ILE A 449 15.38 -28.48 22.69
C ILE A 449 16.75 -28.52 22.01
N ARG A 450 17.05 -27.51 21.17
CA ARG A 450 18.31 -27.44 20.41
C ARG A 450 18.93 -26.04 20.42
N ASN A 451 20.20 -25.95 20.80
CA ASN A 451 21.00 -24.74 20.69
C ASN A 451 21.56 -24.60 19.27
N GLN A 452 21.08 -23.63 18.51
CA GLN A 452 21.51 -23.38 17.13
C GLN A 452 22.99 -22.99 17.04
N ALA A 453 23.57 -22.43 18.09
CA ALA A 453 25.00 -22.12 18.14
C ALA A 453 25.88 -23.38 18.10
N ARG A 454 25.36 -24.56 18.51
CA ARG A 454 26.10 -25.83 18.58
C ARG A 454 25.95 -26.73 17.35
N VAL A 455 24.98 -26.47 16.47
CA VAL A 455 24.60 -27.41 15.39
C VAL A 455 25.79 -27.80 14.51
N HIS A 456 26.64 -26.84 14.16
CA HIS A 456 27.85 -27.06 13.36
C HIS A 456 28.85 -28.07 13.96
N LEU A 457 28.80 -28.34 15.27
CA LEU A 457 29.72 -29.27 15.95
C LEU A 457 29.38 -30.75 15.71
N TRP A 458 28.13 -31.06 15.37
CA TRP A 458 27.67 -32.45 15.24
C TRP A 458 26.91 -32.75 13.95
N TYR A 459 26.44 -31.74 13.22
CA TYR A 459 25.59 -31.92 12.04
C TYR A 459 26.29 -32.71 10.93
N GLU A 460 27.55 -32.39 10.62
CA GLU A 460 28.31 -33.07 9.58
C GLU A 460 28.53 -34.56 9.92
N ALA A 461 28.85 -34.88 11.17
CA ALA A 461 28.99 -36.26 11.62
C ALA A 461 27.68 -37.05 11.53
N LYS A 462 26.53 -36.40 11.73
CA LYS A 462 25.20 -37.04 11.69
C LYS A 462 24.64 -37.17 10.27
N PHE A 463 24.86 -36.19 9.41
CA PHE A 463 24.18 -36.08 8.11
C PHE A 463 25.11 -36.10 6.90
N GLY A 464 26.43 -36.08 7.09
CA GLY A 464 27.41 -36.17 6.01
C GLY A 464 27.51 -34.91 5.12
N ALA A 465 27.00 -33.77 5.61
CA ALA A 465 27.04 -32.49 4.90
C ALA A 465 27.59 -31.38 5.82
N PRO A 466 28.42 -30.46 5.30
CA PRO A 466 28.97 -29.38 6.10
C PRO A 466 27.85 -28.42 6.55
N CYS A 467 27.92 -28.00 7.82
CA CYS A 467 27.02 -27.01 8.39
C CYS A 467 27.85 -25.84 8.92
N PRO A 468 27.75 -24.64 8.30
CA PRO A 468 28.40 -23.44 8.82
C PRO A 468 27.92 -23.14 10.25
N ARG A 469 28.78 -22.49 11.04
CA ARG A 469 28.37 -21.96 12.33
C ARG A 469 27.27 -20.91 12.12
N HIS A 470 26.12 -21.09 12.75
CA HIS A 470 25.06 -20.09 12.77
C HIS A 470 25.43 -18.93 13.70
N GLU A 471 24.98 -17.72 13.37
CA GLU A 471 25.16 -16.50 14.17
C GLU A 471 23.90 -16.11 14.97
N SER A 472 22.78 -16.80 14.72
CA SER A 472 21.50 -16.58 15.39
C SER A 472 20.58 -17.80 15.23
N VAL A 473 19.40 -17.80 15.87
CA VAL A 473 18.36 -18.81 15.58
C VAL A 473 17.80 -18.61 14.18
N GLU A 474 17.60 -17.37 13.76
CA GLU A 474 17.13 -16.99 12.44
C GLU A 474 18.02 -17.59 11.34
N ALA A 475 19.36 -17.49 11.48
CA ALA A 475 20.30 -18.12 10.57
C ALA A 475 20.20 -19.65 10.57
N GLY A 476 19.89 -20.26 11.72
CA GLY A 476 19.58 -21.69 11.82
C GLY A 476 18.29 -22.07 11.09
N ILE A 477 17.22 -21.28 11.23
CA ILE A 477 15.94 -21.48 10.52
C ILE A 477 16.14 -21.32 9.00
N ASP A 478 16.95 -20.35 8.58
CA ASP A 478 17.30 -20.10 7.17
C ASP A 478 18.02 -21.30 6.51
N SER A 479 18.69 -22.13 7.31
CA SER A 479 19.43 -23.30 6.81
C SER A 479 18.55 -24.51 6.45
N TRP A 480 17.28 -24.52 6.86
CA TRP A 480 16.48 -25.74 6.78
C TRP A 480 16.12 -26.14 5.36
N ILE A 481 16.21 -27.45 5.12
CA ILE A 481 16.17 -28.10 3.80
C ILE A 481 14.88 -27.90 2.97
N ALA A 482 13.81 -27.40 3.59
CA ALA A 482 12.57 -27.11 2.90
C ALA A 482 12.02 -25.74 3.32
N THR A 483 11.55 -24.95 2.36
CA THR A 483 10.93 -23.63 2.64
C THR A 483 9.74 -23.74 3.57
N SER A 484 8.99 -24.83 3.45
CA SER A 484 7.88 -25.17 4.34
C SER A 484 8.30 -25.63 5.73
N ALA A 485 9.58 -25.64 6.06
CA ALA A 485 10.07 -25.77 7.43
C ALA A 485 10.62 -24.45 7.97
N MET A 486 10.96 -23.48 7.11
CA MET A 486 11.60 -22.19 7.47
C MET A 486 10.59 -21.24 8.15
N ILE A 487 10.15 -21.60 9.34
CA ILE A 487 9.26 -20.79 10.17
C ILE A 487 9.55 -21.02 11.65
N GLY A 488 9.51 -19.93 12.41
CA GLY A 488 9.57 -19.93 13.87
C GLY A 488 8.49 -19.02 14.45
N VAL A 489 7.88 -19.44 15.54
CA VAL A 489 6.95 -18.62 16.33
C VAL A 489 7.39 -18.58 17.79
N ARG A 490 7.25 -17.43 18.44
CA ARG A 490 7.47 -17.27 19.88
C ARG A 490 6.50 -16.28 20.48
N VAL A 491 6.35 -16.32 21.79
CA VAL A 491 5.53 -15.39 22.56
C VAL A 491 6.46 -14.45 23.33
N GLU A 492 6.27 -13.15 23.15
CA GLU A 492 7.01 -12.11 23.87
C GLU A 492 6.39 -11.86 25.26
N ALA A 493 7.09 -11.12 26.11
CA ALA A 493 6.67 -10.89 27.51
C ALA A 493 5.32 -10.16 27.65
N ASP A 494 4.91 -9.39 26.64
CA ASP A 494 3.62 -8.70 26.57
C ASP A 494 2.47 -9.58 26.04
N GLY A 495 2.77 -10.84 25.69
CA GLY A 495 1.81 -11.79 25.14
C GLY A 495 1.64 -11.70 23.61
N GLU A 496 2.35 -10.81 22.93
CA GLU A 496 2.35 -10.74 21.48
C GLU A 496 3.14 -11.89 20.85
N TRP A 497 2.69 -12.33 19.68
CA TRP A 497 3.34 -13.39 18.94
C TRP A 497 4.33 -12.80 17.95
N ARG A 498 5.58 -13.27 17.99
CA ARG A 498 6.58 -12.95 16.97
C ARG A 498 6.72 -14.13 16.03
N VAL A 499 6.59 -13.84 14.74
CA VAL A 499 6.72 -14.82 13.65
C VAL A 499 7.99 -14.50 12.86
N TYR A 500 8.84 -15.50 12.67
CA TYR A 500 9.96 -15.45 11.76
C TYR A 500 9.70 -16.40 10.59
N ALA A 501 9.47 -15.85 9.40
CA ALA A 501 9.20 -16.61 8.17
C ALA A 501 9.96 -15.93 7.01
N PRO A 502 11.25 -16.24 6.82
CA PRO A 502 12.16 -15.54 5.90
C PRO A 502 11.71 -15.60 4.42
N ARG A 503 10.89 -16.59 4.08
CA ARG A 503 10.31 -16.77 2.73
C ARG A 503 8.83 -16.38 2.66
N GLY A 504 8.30 -15.71 3.68
CA GLY A 504 6.88 -15.44 3.84
C GLY A 504 6.08 -16.70 4.19
N LEU A 505 4.74 -16.57 4.27
CA LEU A 505 3.85 -17.67 4.67
C LEU A 505 3.17 -18.39 3.48
N SER A 506 3.42 -17.97 2.24
CA SER A 506 2.71 -18.46 1.05
C SER A 506 2.83 -19.98 0.87
N ASP A 507 4.00 -20.54 1.13
CA ASP A 507 4.28 -21.98 0.93
C ASP A 507 3.49 -22.84 1.91
N PHE A 508 3.29 -22.34 3.12
CA PHE A 508 2.55 -23.02 4.17
C PHE A 508 1.05 -23.06 3.82
N PHE A 509 0.48 -21.92 3.45
CA PHE A 509 -0.95 -21.80 3.13
C PHE A 509 -1.34 -22.42 1.78
N ASN A 510 -0.47 -22.34 0.77
CA ASN A 510 -0.71 -22.97 -0.52
C ASN A 510 -0.28 -24.44 -0.57
N MET A 511 0.13 -25.01 0.57
CA MET A 511 0.55 -26.42 0.67
C MET A 511 1.67 -26.77 -0.33
N VAL A 512 2.66 -25.88 -0.48
CA VAL A 512 3.80 -26.08 -1.38
C VAL A 512 5.06 -26.37 -0.57
N VAL A 513 5.77 -27.45 -0.94
CA VAL A 513 7.05 -27.83 -0.34
C VAL A 513 8.15 -27.57 -1.36
N ARG A 514 8.99 -26.54 -1.15
CA ARG A 514 10.17 -26.28 -1.99
C ARG A 514 11.46 -26.70 -1.30
N PRO A 515 12.45 -27.19 -2.05
CA PRO A 515 13.77 -27.47 -1.51
C PRO A 515 14.53 -26.16 -1.21
N ASN A 516 15.37 -26.21 -0.18
CA ASN A 516 16.38 -25.19 0.10
C ASN A 516 17.77 -25.82 -0.13
N PRO A 517 18.42 -25.57 -1.28
CA PRO A 517 19.67 -26.24 -1.64
C PRO A 517 20.91 -25.68 -0.92
N GLN A 518 20.77 -24.70 -0.01
CA GLN A 518 21.92 -24.07 0.64
C GLN A 518 22.73 -25.03 1.52
N ILE A 519 22.08 -25.86 2.34
CA ILE A 519 22.74 -26.72 3.35
C ILE A 519 22.19 -28.17 3.33
N GLY A 520 21.12 -28.43 2.56
CA GLY A 520 20.48 -29.75 2.49
C GLY A 520 21.01 -30.66 1.39
N VAL A 521 20.81 -31.97 1.55
CA VAL A 521 21.07 -32.99 0.52
C VAL A 521 19.77 -33.48 -0.11
N ARG A 522 19.78 -33.66 -1.44
CA ARG A 522 18.60 -34.01 -2.24
C ARG A 522 17.81 -35.19 -1.67
N GLU A 523 18.50 -36.25 -1.29
CA GLU A 523 17.89 -37.49 -0.80
C GLU A 523 17.06 -37.24 0.47
N LYS A 524 17.56 -36.39 1.37
CA LYS A 524 16.88 -36.06 2.63
C LYS A 524 15.64 -35.19 2.41
N TYR A 525 15.70 -34.28 1.45
CA TYR A 525 14.54 -33.51 1.02
C TYR A 525 13.44 -34.43 0.46
N GLU A 526 13.80 -35.30 -0.49
CA GLU A 526 12.86 -36.22 -1.15
C GLU A 526 12.27 -37.26 -0.18
N GLU A 527 13.05 -37.73 0.79
CA GLU A 527 12.59 -38.58 1.90
C GLU A 527 11.54 -37.85 2.76
N LYS A 528 11.83 -36.62 3.19
CA LYS A 528 10.92 -35.81 4.02
C LYS A 528 9.63 -35.48 3.27
N ALA A 529 9.74 -35.10 1.99
CA ALA A 529 8.60 -34.80 1.14
C ALA A 529 7.69 -36.01 0.91
N ARG A 530 8.26 -37.21 0.67
CA ARG A 530 7.47 -38.46 0.57
C ARG A 530 6.71 -38.78 1.84
N ARG A 531 7.33 -38.59 3.01
CA ARG A 531 6.66 -38.77 4.30
C ARG A 531 5.46 -37.83 4.45
N TRP A 532 5.64 -36.55 4.13
CA TRP A 532 4.56 -35.56 4.19
C TRP A 532 3.43 -35.84 3.19
N LEU A 533 3.74 -36.19 1.94
CA LEU A 533 2.76 -36.65 0.95
C LEU A 533 2.01 -37.92 1.37
N GLY A 534 2.55 -38.69 2.31
CA GLY A 534 1.85 -39.80 2.95
C GLY A 534 0.56 -39.38 3.65
N ILE A 535 0.58 -38.18 4.26
CA ILE A 535 -0.49 -37.64 5.13
C ILE A 535 -1.32 -36.59 4.38
N TRP A 536 -0.67 -35.57 3.80
CA TRP A 536 -1.34 -34.48 3.09
C TRP A 536 -1.21 -34.69 1.58
N LYS A 537 -2.26 -35.19 0.94
CA LYS A 537 -2.25 -35.52 -0.50
C LYS A 537 -2.29 -34.29 -1.40
N GLU A 538 -2.70 -33.16 -0.85
CA GLU A 538 -2.81 -31.87 -1.54
C GLU A 538 -1.47 -31.13 -1.63
N LEU A 539 -0.41 -31.63 -0.97
CA LEU A 539 0.91 -30.99 -1.04
C LEU A 539 1.45 -31.00 -2.48
N THR A 540 1.87 -29.83 -2.94
CA THR A 540 2.65 -29.68 -4.16
C THR A 540 4.13 -29.71 -3.81
N VAL A 541 4.82 -30.81 -4.15
CA VAL A 541 6.26 -30.97 -3.90
C VAL A 541 7.05 -30.54 -5.14
N MET A 542 7.91 -29.53 -4.98
CA MET A 542 8.75 -29.03 -6.07
C MET A 542 10.03 -29.89 -6.19
N PRO A 543 10.54 -30.15 -7.40
CA PRO A 543 11.74 -30.96 -7.56
C PRO A 543 12.99 -30.26 -7.01
N TRP A 544 14.00 -31.04 -6.61
CA TRP A 544 15.32 -30.52 -6.25
C TRP A 544 16.00 -29.91 -7.48
N VAL A 545 16.50 -28.67 -7.35
CA VAL A 545 17.24 -27.97 -8.40
C VAL A 545 18.67 -27.74 -7.89
N GLU A 546 19.67 -28.22 -8.62
CA GLU A 546 21.08 -28.24 -8.15
C GLU A 546 21.73 -26.85 -8.07
N LYS A 547 21.09 -25.80 -8.62
CA LYS A 547 21.44 -24.37 -8.48
C LYS A 547 20.24 -23.52 -8.89
N GLU A 548 19.83 -22.55 -8.08
CA GLU A 548 18.99 -21.45 -8.59
C GLU A 548 19.82 -20.68 -9.62
N GLU A 549 19.41 -20.68 -10.90
CA GLU A 549 19.71 -19.49 -11.71
C GLU A 549 19.00 -18.33 -11.00
N PRO A 550 19.71 -17.23 -10.69
CA PRO A 550 19.06 -16.07 -10.10
C PRO A 550 17.89 -15.69 -10.99
N LEU A 551 16.71 -15.52 -10.39
CA LEU A 551 15.53 -14.97 -11.06
C LEU A 551 16.00 -13.78 -11.91
N LYS A 552 16.02 -13.97 -13.24
CA LYS A 552 16.10 -12.84 -14.16
C LYS A 552 14.83 -12.04 -13.90
N LEU A 553 14.96 -10.98 -13.11
CA LEU A 553 14.02 -9.88 -13.15
C LEU A 553 13.98 -9.47 -14.62
N VAL A 554 12.88 -9.81 -15.28
CA VAL A 554 12.58 -9.26 -16.59
C VAL A 554 12.42 -7.76 -16.35
N SER A 555 13.46 -7.02 -16.75
CA SER A 555 13.57 -5.56 -16.66
C SER A 555 12.40 -4.85 -17.32
#